data_AF-A0AAW8DPI1-F1
#
_entry.id   AF-A0AAW8DPI1-F1
#
_cell.length_a   1.000
_cell.length_b   1.000
_cell.length_c   1.000
_cell.angle_alpha   90.00
_cell.angle_beta   90.00
_cell.angle_gamma   90.00
#
_symmetry.space_group_name_H-M   'P 1'
#
loop_
_entity.id
_entity.type
_entity.pdbx_description
1 polymer ?
#
loop_
_entity_poly.entity_id
_entity_poly.type
_entity_poly.pdbx_seq_one_letter_code
_entity_poly.pdbx_strand_id
1 'polypeptide(L)'
;MFIHLIVIGWLYVAVMMAVAEATNTTGTVLGAIFTFLLYGLAPVALVIYLMATPARRRAIKEREAQAQEAARRAAAEAAGSDLPDQRGEAPADAVAPVRKEP
;
A
#
# COMPACT_ATOMS: atom_id res chain seq x y z
N MET A 1 -7.27 -3.33 16.68
CA MET A 1 -7.39 -4.44 17.65
C MET A 1 -8.85 -4.79 17.96
N PHE A 2 -9.71 -3.85 18.40
CA PHE A 2 -11.13 -4.13 18.72
C PHE A 2 -11.98 -4.69 17.57
N ILE A 3 -11.79 -4.22 16.34
CA ILE A 3 -12.53 -4.71 15.16
C ILE A 3 -12.38 -6.23 14.98
N HIS A 4 -11.21 -6.80 15.31
CA HIS A 4 -10.96 -8.22 15.13
C HIS A 4 -11.79 -9.05 16.11
N LEU A 5 -11.95 -8.57 17.35
CA LEU A 5 -12.83 -9.20 18.35
C LEU A 5 -14.30 -9.15 17.92
N ILE A 6 -14.75 -8.02 17.35
CA ILE A 6 -16.12 -7.88 16.86
C ILE A 6 -16.40 -8.86 15.71
N VAL A 7 -15.48 -8.96 14.74
CA VAL A 7 -15.62 -9.87 13.60
C VAL A 7 -15.61 -11.33 14.06
N ILE A 8 -14.67 -11.70 14.93
CA ILE A 8 -14.57 -13.07 15.46
C ILE A 8 -15.81 -13.41 16.30
N GLY A 9 -16.27 -12.50 17.16
CA GLY A 9 -17.48 -12.67 17.95
C GLY A 9 -18.74 -12.83 17.09
N TRP A 10 -18.90 -12.00 16.06
CA TRP A 10 -20.02 -12.11 15.11
C TRP A 10 -20.00 -13.44 14.37
N LEU A 11 -18.84 -13.85 13.83
CA LEU A 11 -18.70 -15.12 13.12
C LEU A 11 -19.00 -16.30 14.05
N TYR A 12 -18.58 -16.26 15.31
CA TYR A 12 -18.94 -17.29 16.28
C TYR A 12 -20.46 -17.42 16.43
N VAL A 13 -21.18 -16.30 16.61
CA VAL A 13 -22.65 -16.31 16.72
C VAL A 13 -23.30 -16.85 15.45
N ALA A 14 -22.84 -16.41 14.27
CA ALA A 14 -23.36 -16.89 12.99
C ALA A 14 -23.10 -18.39 12.79
N VAL A 15 -21.92 -18.89 13.18
CA VAL A 15 -21.61 -20.33 13.16
C VAL A 15 -22.53 -21.08 14.13
N MET A 16 -22.71 -20.59 15.36
CA MET A 16 -23.61 -21.23 16.33
C MET A 16 -25.07 -21.26 15.86
N MET A 17 -25.54 -20.22 15.17
CA MET A 17 -26.86 -20.21 14.55
C MET A 17 -26.98 -21.24 13.41
N ALA A 18 -25.96 -21.36 12.56
CA ALA A 18 -25.93 -22.36 11.51
C ALA A 18 -25.89 -23.80 12.07
N VAL A 19 -25.11 -24.04 13.14
CA VAL A 19 -25.08 -25.33 13.83
C VAL A 19 -26.45 -25.66 14.41
N ALA A 20 -27.12 -24.70 15.06
CA ALA A 20 -28.47 -24.90 15.59
C ALA A 20 -29.44 -25.31 14.47
N GLU A 21 -29.38 -24.69 13.31
CA GLU A 21 -30.18 -25.05 12.14
C GLU A 21 -29.83 -26.45 11.59
N ALA A 22 -28.55 -26.82 11.53
CA ALA A 22 -28.11 -28.14 11.07
C ALA A 22 -28.54 -29.28 12.01
N THR A 23 -28.66 -29.01 13.31
CA THR A 23 -29.01 -30.00 14.34
C THR A 23 -30.50 -30.08 14.66
N ASN A 24 -31.32 -29.16 14.14
CA ASN A 24 -32.76 -29.15 14.38
C ASN A 24 -33.46 -30.21 13.52
N THR A 25 -34.45 -30.90 14.06
CA THR A 25 -35.25 -31.93 13.37
C THR A 25 -35.95 -31.44 12.10
N THR A 26 -36.25 -30.14 12.02
CA THR A 26 -36.86 -29.51 10.84
C THR A 26 -35.83 -28.79 9.95
N GLY A 27 -34.58 -28.69 10.42
CA GLY A 27 -33.52 -28.01 9.72
C GLY A 27 -32.74 -28.92 8.78
N THR A 28 -31.88 -28.32 7.96
CA THR A 28 -31.03 -29.07 7.02
C THR A 28 -29.62 -28.50 7.02
N VAL A 29 -28.64 -29.36 6.74
CA VAL A 29 -27.24 -28.94 6.56
C VAL A 29 -27.13 -27.93 5.42
N LEU A 30 -27.93 -28.08 4.36
CA LEU A 30 -27.95 -27.12 3.26
C LEU A 30 -28.46 -25.74 3.72
N GLY A 31 -29.54 -25.70 4.50
CA GLY A 31 -30.06 -24.47 5.10
C GLY A 31 -29.03 -23.78 5.99
N ALA A 32 -28.36 -24.55 6.85
CA ALA A 32 -27.28 -24.05 7.70
C ALA A 32 -26.12 -23.43 6.90
N ILE A 33 -25.73 -24.02 5.76
CA ILE A 33 -24.70 -23.44 4.88
C ILE A 33 -25.19 -22.09 4.32
N PHE A 34 -26.41 -22.03 3.81
CA PHE A 34 -26.97 -20.79 3.29
C PHE A 34 -27.10 -19.71 4.36
N THR A 35 -27.53 -20.05 5.57
CA THR A 35 -27.59 -19.15 6.72
C THR A 35 -26.19 -18.63 7.07
N PHE A 36 -25.19 -19.49 7.16
CA PHE A 36 -23.83 -19.03 7.44
C PHE A 36 -23.30 -18.09 6.34
N LEU A 37 -23.51 -18.43 5.06
CA LEU A 37 -23.00 -17.63 3.94
C LEU A 37 -23.73 -16.27 3.83
N LEU A 38 -25.05 -16.28 3.85
CA LEU A 38 -25.87 -15.08 3.65
C LEU A 38 -25.90 -14.18 4.89
N TYR A 39 -25.95 -14.75 6.09
CA TYR A 39 -26.09 -14.00 7.34
C TYR A 39 -24.76 -13.81 8.10
N GLY A 40 -23.79 -14.70 7.91
CA GLY A 40 -22.46 -14.61 8.51
C GLY A 40 -21.45 -13.95 7.58
N LEU A 41 -21.15 -14.63 6.47
CA LEU A 41 -20.02 -14.28 5.61
C LEU A 41 -20.30 -13.03 4.74
N ALA A 42 -21.48 -12.92 4.14
CA ALA A 42 -21.83 -11.79 3.28
C ALA A 42 -21.77 -10.41 3.98
N PRO A 43 -22.36 -10.20 5.17
CA PRO A 43 -22.25 -8.91 5.86
C PRO A 43 -20.82 -8.60 6.30
N VAL A 44 -20.05 -9.60 6.75
CA VAL A 44 -18.62 -9.41 7.10
C VAL A 44 -17.82 -9.00 5.86
N ALA A 45 -18.03 -9.68 4.74
CA ALA A 45 -17.39 -9.34 3.47
C ALA A 45 -17.75 -7.92 3.01
N LEU A 46 -19.01 -7.50 3.19
CA LEU A 46 -19.45 -6.14 2.85
C LEU A 46 -18.74 -5.08 3.70
N VAL A 47 -18.62 -5.29 5.01
CA VAL A 47 -17.92 -4.37 5.90
C VAL A 47 -16.44 -4.26 5.51
N ILE A 48 -15.78 -5.40 5.27
CA ILE A 48 -14.38 -5.43 4.83
C ILE A 48 -14.22 -4.72 3.47
N TYR A 49 -15.11 -5.00 2.53
CA TYR A 49 -15.11 -4.39 1.20
C TYR A 49 -15.27 -2.87 1.28
N LEU A 50 -16.20 -2.38 2.10
CA LEU A 50 -16.41 -0.94 2.31
C LEU A 50 -15.19 -0.29 2.96
N MET A 51 -14.60 -0.93 3.98
CA MET A 51 -13.41 -0.43 4.66
C MET A 51 -12.13 -0.49 3.81
N ALA A 52 -12.06 -1.38 2.81
CA ALA A 52 -10.90 -1.49 1.91
C ALA A 52 -10.80 -0.31 0.91
N THR A 53 -11.93 0.34 0.59
CA THR A 53 -11.98 1.44 -0.39
C THR A 53 -11.15 2.67 0.02
N PRO A 54 -11.27 3.24 1.24
CA PRO A 54 -10.41 4.33 1.69
C PRO A 54 -8.94 3.90 1.84
N ALA A 55 -8.68 2.63 2.19
CA ALA A 55 -7.32 2.10 2.29
C ALA A 55 -6.60 2.13 0.94
N ARG A 56 -7.30 1.77 -0.15
CA ARG A 56 -6.75 1.85 -1.50
C ARG A 56 -6.42 3.29 -1.92
N ARG A 57 -7.25 4.26 -1.51
CA ARG A 57 -6.99 5.70 -1.75
C ARG A 57 -5.79 6.22 -0.94
N ARG A 58 -5.60 5.76 0.30
CA ARG A 58 -4.42 6.11 1.12
C ARG A 58 -3.13 5.56 0.51
N ALA A 59 -3.14 4.30 0.08
CA ALA A 59 -1.99 3.68 -0.57
C ALA A 59 -1.55 4.41 -1.86
N ILE A 60 -2.49 4.97 -2.62
CA ILE A 60 -2.16 5.77 -3.82
C ILE A 60 -1.52 7.12 -3.41
N LYS A 61 -2.10 7.82 -2.42
CA LYS A 61 -1.54 9.09 -1.94
C LYS A 61 -0.15 8.94 -1.34
N GLU A 62 0.12 7.85 -0.64
CA GLU A 62 1.44 7.54 -0.09
C GLU A 62 2.48 7.37 -1.20
N ARG A 63 2.11 6.69 -2.30
CA ARG A 63 2.98 6.56 -3.48
C ARG A 63 3.22 7.89 -4.18
N GLU A 64 2.20 8.73 -4.31
CA GLU A 64 2.33 10.06 -4.88
C GLU A 64 3.23 10.97 -4.03
N ALA A 65 3.10 10.92 -2.70
CA ALA A 65 3.95 11.67 -1.78
C ALA A 65 5.42 11.22 -1.89
N GLN A 66 5.68 9.91 -1.95
CA GLN A 66 7.02 9.36 -2.14
C GLN A 66 7.64 9.79 -3.49
N ALA A 67 6.84 9.80 -4.56
CA ALA A 67 7.30 10.27 -5.87
C ALA A 67 7.64 11.77 -5.86
N GLN A 68 6.84 12.59 -5.15
CA GLN A 68 7.14 14.02 -4.98
C GLN A 68 8.41 14.26 -4.15
N GLU A 69 8.63 13.48 -3.09
CA GLU A 69 9.86 13.56 -2.29
C GLU A 69 11.10 13.16 -3.11
N ALA A 70 10.99 12.08 -3.90
CA ALA A 70 12.06 11.66 -4.79
C ALA A 70 12.38 12.74 -5.85
N ALA A 71 11.35 13.35 -6.45
CA ALA A 71 11.53 14.46 -7.38
C ALA A 71 12.17 15.69 -6.73
N ARG A 72 11.79 16.02 -5.48
CA ARG A 72 12.41 17.11 -4.71
C ARG A 72 13.87 16.83 -4.39
N ARG A 73 14.22 15.60 -4.02
CA ARG A 73 15.61 15.20 -3.79
C ARG A 73 16.43 15.29 -5.06
N ALA A 74 15.93 14.77 -6.18
CA ALA A 74 16.60 14.87 -7.48
C ALA A 74 16.78 16.32 -7.93
N ALA A 75 15.79 17.20 -7.70
CA ALA A 75 15.90 18.63 -7.99
C ALA A 75 16.92 19.33 -7.07
N ALA A 76 16.99 18.97 -5.79
CA ALA A 76 17.99 19.52 -4.86
C ALA A 76 19.41 19.05 -5.21
N GLU A 77 19.56 17.81 -5.68
CA GLU A 77 20.82 17.23 -6.14
C GLU A 77 21.28 17.87 -7.46
N ALA A 78 20.35 18.10 -8.39
CA ALA A 78 20.61 18.85 -9.62
C ALA A 78 20.99 20.32 -9.35
N ALA A 79 20.29 21.00 -8.44
CA ALA A 79 20.65 22.36 -8.02
C ALA A 79 22.02 22.42 -7.31
N GLY A 80 22.45 21.33 -6.66
CA GLY A 80 23.81 21.18 -6.14
C GLY A 80 24.87 20.94 -7.22
N SER A 81 24.50 20.30 -8.34
CA SER A 81 25.37 20.11 -9.51
C SER A 81 25.51 21.35 -10.40
N ASP A 82 24.60 22.32 -10.29
CA ASP A 82 24.68 23.63 -10.97
C ASP A 82 25.63 24.62 -10.29
N LEU A 83 26.22 24.29 -9.13
CA LEU A 83 27.36 25.05 -8.63
C LEU A 83 28.59 24.70 -9.48
N PRO A 84 29.31 25.70 -10.03
CA PRO A 84 30.54 25.43 -10.76
C PRO A 84 31.47 24.60 -9.88
N ASP A 85 32.04 23.55 -10.47
CA ASP A 85 32.95 22.63 -9.79
C ASP A 85 34.10 23.42 -9.15
N GLN A 86 34.01 23.63 -7.83
CA GLN A 86 35.06 24.28 -7.02
C GLN A 86 36.04 23.24 -6.47
N ARG A 87 35.96 21.99 -6.90
CA ARG A 87 36.95 20.99 -6.57
C ARG A 87 38.21 21.37 -7.35
N GLY A 88 39.23 21.85 -6.64
CA GLY A 88 40.47 22.32 -7.23
C GLY A 88 41.11 21.25 -8.11
N GLU A 89 40.88 21.36 -9.42
CA GLU A 89 41.60 20.63 -10.46
C GLU A 89 43.10 20.92 -10.30
N ALA A 90 43.90 19.86 -10.28
CA ALA A 90 45.35 19.99 -10.23
C ALA A 90 45.82 20.81 -11.45
N PRO A 91 46.81 21.71 -11.30
CA PRO A 91 47.21 22.61 -12.37
C PRO A 91 47.58 21.79 -13.60
N ALA A 92 46.87 22.02 -14.71
CA ALA A 92 47.14 21.36 -15.97
C ALA A 92 48.55 21.75 -16.46
N ASP A 93 49.26 20.77 -17.02
CA ASP A 93 50.65 20.91 -17.42
C ASP A 93 50.79 21.96 -18.55
N ALA A 94 51.88 22.73 -18.51
CA ALA A 94 52.05 23.88 -19.40
C ALA A 94 52.30 23.42 -20.85
N VAL A 95 51.35 23.69 -21.74
CA VAL A 95 51.46 23.36 -23.16
C VAL A 95 52.43 24.33 -23.86
N ALA A 96 53.49 23.79 -24.45
CA ALA A 96 54.49 24.57 -25.19
C ALA A 96 53.89 25.20 -26.46
N PRO A 97 54.20 26.47 -26.77
CA PRO A 97 53.64 27.16 -27.93
C PRO A 97 54.17 26.58 -29.24
N VAL A 98 53.26 26.10 -30.09
CA VAL A 98 53.58 25.62 -31.44
C VAL A 98 53.96 26.81 -32.32
N ARG A 99 55.25 26.94 -32.61
CA ARG A 99 55.75 27.84 -33.67
C ARG A 99 55.35 27.25 -35.02
N LYS A 100 54.49 27.94 -35.76
CA LYS A 100 54.27 27.65 -37.18
C LYS A 100 55.45 28.25 -37.96
N GLU A 101 56.19 27.41 -38.67
CA GLU A 101 57.27 27.81 -39.59
C GLU A 101 56.70 28.49 -40.86
N PRO A 102 57.51 29.35 -41.53
CA PRO A 102 57.04 30.34 -42.51
C PRO A 102 56.61 29.75 -43.86
#